data_AF-G0UX36-F1
#
_entry.id   AF-G0UX36-F1
#
_cell.length_a   1.000
_cell.length_b   1.000
_cell.length_c   1.000
_cell.angle_alpha   90.00
_cell.angle_beta   90.00
_cell.angle_gamma   90.00
#
_symmetry.space_group_name_H-M   'P 1'
#
loop_
_entity.id
_entity.type
_entity.pdbx_description
1 polymer ?
#
loop_
_entity_poly.entity_id
_entity_poly.type
_entity_poly.pdbx_seq_one_letter_code
_entity_poly.pdbx_strand_id
1 'polypeptide(L)'
;MSLINCRMLANHFRYPASFSVALSTIRAREGPTFHWLLISACFLLRTFEQMTGDLNYYQMTIMRHWSRSRLSHKYWFFKSLSLTCLLLDEVLQLVTTVRSPEWKKKSPEERSLHIKRKAISVIRCLLDMSVYYRWVSWYNPYKTLQYCSMTISGLLGVFVGWGDVCSAADALEALRIEDAKKF
;
A
#
# COMPACT_ATOMS: atom_id res chain seq x y z
N MET A 1 -20.31 3.06 -7.62
CA MET A 1 -20.37 2.84 -6.15
C MET A 1 -19.92 1.43 -5.75
N SER A 2 -20.28 0.39 -6.50
CA SER A 2 -19.92 -1.02 -6.25
C SER A 2 -18.42 -1.29 -6.05
N LEU A 3 -17.55 -0.74 -6.90
CA LEU A 3 -16.09 -0.95 -6.83
C LEU A 3 -15.45 -0.46 -5.52
N ILE A 4 -15.93 0.66 -4.98
CA ILE A 4 -15.44 1.21 -3.70
C ILE A 4 -15.90 0.31 -2.54
N ASN A 5 -17.11 -0.22 -2.62
CA ASN A 5 -17.64 -1.14 -1.61
C ASN A 5 -16.88 -2.47 -1.60
N CYS A 6 -16.52 -3.02 -2.76
CA CYS A 6 -15.67 -4.21 -2.84
C CYS A 6 -14.27 -3.97 -2.24
N ARG A 7 -13.67 -2.81 -2.50
CA ARG A 7 -12.37 -2.43 -1.90
C ARG A 7 -12.44 -2.22 -0.38
N MET A 8 -13.53 -1.66 0.13
CA MET A 8 -13.74 -1.53 1.57
C MET A 8 -13.95 -2.90 2.22
N LEU A 9 -14.75 -3.79 1.61
CA LEU A 9 -14.94 -5.17 2.07
C LEU A 9 -13.63 -5.97 2.07
N ALA A 10 -12.81 -5.86 1.02
CA ALA A 10 -11.51 -6.51 0.96
C ALA A 10 -10.52 -6.04 2.05
N ASN A 11 -10.76 -4.85 2.63
CA ASN A 11 -9.96 -4.30 3.72
C ASN A 11 -10.66 -4.38 5.08
N HIS A 12 -11.83 -5.00 5.15
CA HIS A 12 -12.62 -5.10 6.37
C HIS A 12 -11.83 -5.84 7.46
N PHE A 13 -11.83 -5.32 8.69
CA PHE A 13 -11.10 -5.90 9.82
C PHE A 13 -9.60 -6.10 9.61
N ARG A 14 -8.97 -5.42 8.63
CA ARG A 14 -7.50 -5.46 8.47
C ARG A 14 -6.75 -4.53 9.43
N TYR A 15 -7.45 -3.66 10.16
CA TYR A 15 -6.84 -2.71 11.09
C TYR A 15 -5.99 -3.35 12.20
N PRO A 16 -6.31 -4.54 12.78
CA PRO A 16 -5.45 -5.20 13.76
C PRO A 16 -4.15 -5.71 13.13
N ALA A 17 -4.22 -6.23 11.89
CA ALA A 17 -3.04 -6.67 11.17
C ALA A 17 -2.12 -5.50 10.85
N SER A 18 -2.66 -4.38 10.34
CA SER A 18 -1.89 -3.15 10.13
C SER A 18 -1.24 -2.65 11.43
N PHE A 19 -1.96 -2.69 12.55
CA PHE A 19 -1.43 -2.26 13.84
C PHE A 19 -0.30 -3.18 14.33
N SER A 20 -0.50 -4.50 14.19
CA SER A 20 0.52 -5.50 14.52
C SER A 20 1.80 -5.30 13.71
N VAL A 21 1.68 -5.02 12.40
CA VAL A 21 2.83 -4.70 11.54
C VAL A 21 3.50 -3.41 11.99
N ALA A 22 2.76 -2.36 12.33
CA ALA A 22 3.35 -1.13 12.85
C ALA A 22 4.17 -1.41 14.12
N LEU A 23 3.63 -2.18 15.06
CA LEU A 23 4.33 -2.55 16.29
C LEU A 23 5.56 -3.42 16.02
N SER A 24 5.47 -4.39 15.11
CA SER A 24 6.60 -5.26 14.79
C SER A 24 7.73 -4.48 14.15
N THR A 25 7.43 -3.55 13.22
CA THR A 25 8.44 -2.66 12.63
C THR A 25 9.10 -1.75 13.66
N ILE A 26 8.32 -1.15 14.59
CA ILE A 26 8.86 -0.31 15.68
C ILE A 26 9.77 -1.12 16.60
N ARG A 27 9.46 -2.40 16.84
CA ARG A 27 10.26 -3.29 17.69
C ARG A 27 11.54 -3.74 16.99
N ALA A 28 11.45 -4.12 15.73
CA ALA A 28 12.58 -4.60 14.95
C ALA A 28 13.60 -3.49 14.68
N ARG A 29 13.13 -2.26 14.39
CA ARG A 29 13.98 -1.09 14.05
C ARG A 29 15.04 -1.39 12.98
N GLU A 30 14.70 -2.28 12.05
CA GLU A 30 15.63 -2.72 11.02
C GLU A 30 15.90 -1.59 10.02
N GLY A 31 17.18 -1.44 9.67
CA GLY A 31 17.63 -0.46 8.69
C GLY A 31 17.71 0.98 9.21
N PRO A 32 17.79 1.97 8.29
CA PRO A 32 17.94 3.38 8.64
C PRO A 32 16.75 3.90 9.45
N THR A 33 17.01 4.83 10.38
CA THR A 33 15.98 5.38 11.29
C THR A 33 14.73 5.89 10.56
N PHE A 34 14.93 6.57 9.45
CA PHE A 34 13.82 7.15 8.68
C PHE A 34 12.95 6.07 8.01
N HIS A 35 13.52 4.93 7.61
CA HIS A 35 12.79 3.84 6.97
C HIS A 35 11.77 3.20 7.92
N TRP A 36 12.23 2.70 9.08
CA TRP A 36 11.32 2.04 10.01
C TRP A 36 10.32 3.02 10.62
N LEU A 37 10.66 4.30 10.77
CA LEU A 37 9.70 5.35 11.18
C LEU A 37 8.59 5.54 10.14
N LEU A 38 8.93 5.69 8.86
CA LEU A 38 7.96 5.90 7.79
C LEU A 38 7.05 4.69 7.60
N ILE A 39 7.60 3.47 7.61
CA ILE A 39 6.80 2.25 7.51
C ILE A 39 5.87 2.10 8.73
N SER A 40 6.39 2.32 9.93
CA SER A 40 5.57 2.22 11.15
C SER A 40 4.43 3.24 11.14
N ALA A 41 4.72 4.49 10.77
CA ALA A 41 3.72 5.55 10.62
C ALA A 41 2.70 5.19 9.53
N CYS A 42 3.14 4.68 8.38
CA CYS A 42 2.28 4.24 7.29
C CYS A 42 1.25 3.21 7.77
N PHE A 43 1.69 2.16 8.47
CA PHE A 43 0.81 1.10 8.96
C PHE A 43 -0.09 1.56 10.12
N LEU A 44 0.41 2.41 11.03
CA LEU A 44 -0.39 2.99 12.10
C LEU A 44 -1.50 3.89 11.54
N LEU A 45 -1.20 4.74 10.56
CA LEU A 45 -2.19 5.58 9.88
C LEU A 45 -3.20 4.72 9.09
N ARG A 46 -2.74 3.61 8.52
CA ARG A 46 -3.60 2.63 7.83
C ARG A 46 -4.58 1.95 8.79
N THR A 47 -4.22 1.71 10.05
CA THR A 47 -5.16 1.24 11.08
C THR A 47 -6.33 2.21 11.24
N PHE A 48 -6.07 3.51 11.39
CA PHE A 48 -7.13 4.51 11.50
C PHE A 48 -7.94 4.67 10.22
N GLU A 49 -7.30 4.59 9.05
CA GLU A 49 -7.98 4.54 7.74
C GLU A 49 -8.95 3.37 7.66
N GLN A 50 -8.51 2.17 8.00
CA GLN A 50 -9.33 0.96 7.93
C GLN A 50 -10.48 0.99 8.93
N MET A 51 -10.25 1.43 10.17
CA MET A 51 -11.31 1.63 11.16
C MET A 51 -12.37 2.62 10.68
N THR A 52 -11.95 3.77 10.13
CA THR A 52 -12.88 4.78 9.60
C THR A 52 -13.58 4.29 8.34
N GLY A 53 -12.93 3.49 7.51
CA GLY A 53 -13.53 2.81 6.35
C GLY A 53 -14.62 1.83 6.75
N ASP A 54 -14.37 0.98 7.76
CA ASP A 54 -15.33 0.02 8.29
C ASP A 54 -16.56 0.71 8.88
N LEU A 55 -16.35 1.76 9.69
CA LEU A 55 -17.44 2.57 10.22
C LEU A 55 -18.24 3.26 9.11
N ASN A 56 -17.57 3.74 8.05
CA ASN A 56 -18.23 4.36 6.90
C ASN A 56 -19.05 3.33 6.08
N TYR A 57 -18.58 2.08 6.01
CA TYR A 57 -19.34 0.97 5.44
C TYR A 57 -20.58 0.64 6.28
N TYR A 58 -20.46 0.54 7.60
CA TYR A 58 -21.61 0.30 8.48
C TYR A 58 -22.63 1.45 8.43
N GLN A 59 -22.18 2.71 8.39
CA GLN A 59 -23.09 3.84 8.20
C GLN A 59 -23.85 3.76 6.89
N MET A 60 -23.17 3.39 5.79
CA MET A 60 -23.81 3.23 4.50
C MET A 60 -24.84 2.09 4.47
N THR A 61 -24.56 0.98 5.15
CA THR A 61 -25.40 -0.22 5.08
C THR A 61 -26.55 -0.18 6.07
N ILE A 62 -26.29 0.26 7.31
CA ILE A 62 -27.19 0.15 8.46
C ILE A 62 -27.74 1.53 8.88
N MET A 63 -26.92 2.58 8.90
CA MET A 63 -27.30 3.91 9.42
C MET A 63 -27.47 4.95 8.30
N ARG A 64 -28.28 4.64 7.28
CA ARG A 64 -28.38 5.42 6.03
C ARG A 64 -28.77 6.88 6.22
N HIS A 65 -29.42 7.21 7.33
CA HIS A 65 -29.91 8.55 7.67
C HIS A 65 -28.81 9.45 8.26
N TRP A 66 -27.65 8.89 8.61
CA TRP A 66 -26.59 9.61 9.29
C TRP A 66 -25.63 10.24 8.27
N SER A 67 -25.18 11.46 8.56
CA SER A 67 -24.21 12.15 7.71
C SER A 67 -22.85 11.45 7.72
N ARG A 68 -22.39 11.04 6.54
CA ARG A 68 -21.10 10.36 6.32
C ARG A 68 -19.92 11.30 6.12
N SER A 69 -20.16 12.61 6.12
CA SER A 69 -19.17 13.64 5.78
C SER A 69 -17.92 13.53 6.66
N ARG A 70 -18.10 13.48 7.98
CA ARG A 70 -16.99 13.45 8.94
C ARG A 70 -16.15 12.17 8.84
N LEU A 71 -16.79 11.00 8.69
CA LEU A 71 -16.06 9.74 8.55
C LEU A 71 -15.33 9.65 7.21
N SER A 72 -15.97 10.08 6.13
CA SER A 72 -15.32 10.13 4.80
C SER A 72 -14.11 11.06 4.81
N HIS A 73 -14.20 12.22 5.48
CA HIS A 73 -13.08 13.13 5.64
C HIS A 73 -11.93 12.49 6.42
N LYS A 74 -12.19 11.88 7.59
CA LYS A 74 -11.16 11.18 8.38
C LYS A 74 -10.51 10.05 7.58
N TYR A 75 -11.32 9.26 6.87
CA TYR A 75 -10.85 8.21 5.98
C TYR A 75 -9.87 8.74 4.93
N TRP A 76 -10.24 9.79 4.20
CA TRP A 76 -9.38 10.41 3.20
C TRP A 76 -8.10 11.01 3.79
N PHE A 77 -8.20 11.65 4.96
CA PHE A 77 -7.06 12.21 5.69
C PHE A 77 -6.04 11.13 6.06
N PHE A 78 -6.46 10.09 6.79
CA PHE A 78 -5.56 9.00 7.19
C PHE A 78 -5.02 8.22 5.99
N LYS A 79 -5.83 8.01 4.95
CA LYS A 79 -5.37 7.40 3.70
C LYS A 79 -4.24 8.21 3.08
N SER A 80 -4.45 9.52 2.95
CA SER A 80 -3.48 10.42 2.31
C SER A 80 -2.16 10.46 3.07
N LEU A 81 -2.20 10.53 4.40
CA LEU A 81 -0.98 10.50 5.21
C LEU A 81 -0.26 9.14 5.10
N SER A 82 -0.99 8.02 5.18
CA SER A 82 -0.36 6.69 5.05
C SER A 82 0.31 6.51 3.68
N LEU A 83 -0.33 6.98 2.60
CA LEU A 83 0.24 6.97 1.25
C LEU A 83 1.47 7.87 1.14
N THR A 84 1.48 9.01 1.84
CA THR A 84 2.63 9.92 1.86
C THR A 84 3.83 9.25 2.53
N CYS A 85 3.62 8.63 3.69
CA CYS A 85 4.67 7.86 4.37
C CYS A 85 5.20 6.74 3.49
N LEU A 86 4.31 5.99 2.82
CA LEU A 86 4.70 4.92 1.90
C LEU A 86 5.50 5.46 0.70
N LEU A 87 5.07 6.56 0.09
CA LEU A 87 5.77 7.16 -1.04
C LEU A 87 7.18 7.60 -0.65
N LEU A 88 7.31 8.29 0.49
CA LEU A 88 8.62 8.71 1.00
C LEU A 88 9.52 7.51 1.27
N ASP A 89 8.96 6.43 1.82
CA ASP A 89 9.72 5.22 2.09
C ASP A 89 10.18 4.51 0.80
N GLU A 90 9.31 4.40 -0.20
CA GLU A 90 9.64 3.81 -1.49
C GLU A 90 10.75 4.59 -2.21
N VAL A 91 10.68 5.92 -2.17
CA VAL A 91 11.72 6.79 -2.73
C VAL A 91 13.02 6.67 -1.93
N LEU A 92 12.95 6.66 -0.60
CA LEU A 92 14.12 6.45 0.26
C LEU A 92 14.80 5.13 -0.08
N GLN A 93 14.06 4.02 -0.10
CA GLN A 93 14.57 2.70 -0.42
C GLN A 93 15.18 2.64 -1.81
N LEU A 94 14.57 3.28 -2.81
CA LEU A 94 15.12 3.35 -4.16
C LEU A 94 16.47 4.07 -4.16
N VAL A 95 16.55 5.24 -3.50
CA VAL A 95 17.78 6.02 -3.40
C VAL A 95 18.87 5.26 -2.65
N THR A 96 18.55 4.66 -1.50
CA THR A 96 19.53 3.90 -0.71
C THR A 96 20.01 2.67 -1.46
N THR A 97 19.11 1.97 -2.16
CA THR A 97 19.46 0.78 -2.94
C THR A 97 20.35 1.15 -4.12
N VAL A 98 20.01 2.16 -4.92
CA VAL A 98 20.81 2.56 -6.09
C VAL A 98 22.19 3.09 -5.69
N ARG A 99 22.29 3.72 -4.52
CA ARG A 99 23.56 4.22 -3.96
C ARG A 99 24.37 3.13 -3.25
N SER A 100 23.82 1.95 -3.00
CA SER A 100 24.52 0.91 -2.26
C SER A 100 25.68 0.31 -3.08
N PRO A 101 26.77 -0.12 -2.44
CA PRO A 101 27.85 -0.83 -3.14
C PRO A 101 27.38 -2.13 -3.80
N GLU A 102 26.38 -2.78 -3.21
CA GLU A 102 25.78 -4.02 -3.70
C GLU A 102 25.03 -3.84 -5.01
N TRP A 103 24.49 -2.65 -5.27
CA TRP A 103 23.82 -2.34 -6.53
C TRP A 103 24.72 -2.61 -7.74
N LYS A 104 26.01 -2.27 -7.61
CA LYS A 104 27.01 -2.47 -8.66
C LYS A 104 27.32 -3.95 -8.92
N LYS A 105 26.97 -4.85 -7.99
CA LYS A 105 27.16 -6.29 -8.12
C LYS A 105 25.97 -6.99 -8.80
N LYS A 106 24.79 -6.35 -8.81
CA LYS A 106 23.58 -6.90 -9.46
C LYS A 106 23.70 -6.92 -10.97
N SER A 107 23.06 -7.90 -11.62
CA SER A 107 22.99 -7.98 -13.07
C SER A 107 22.14 -6.83 -13.67
N PRO A 108 22.32 -6.47 -14.95
CA PRO A 108 21.48 -5.47 -15.60
C PRO A 108 19.98 -5.79 -15.53
N GLU A 109 19.63 -7.07 -15.62
CA GLU A 109 18.25 -7.55 -15.54
C GLU A 109 17.66 -7.38 -14.14
N GLU A 110 18.41 -7.75 -13.10
CA GLU A 110 18.00 -7.57 -11.70
C GLU A 110 17.80 -6.08 -11.37
N ARG A 111 18.69 -5.23 -11.87
CA ARG A 111 18.57 -3.78 -11.69
C ARG A 111 17.32 -3.23 -12.37
N SER A 112 17.10 -3.62 -13.63
CA SER A 112 15.92 -3.21 -14.41
C SER A 112 14.63 -3.66 -13.73
N LEU A 113 14.58 -4.91 -13.27
CA LEU A 113 13.43 -5.46 -12.56
C LEU A 113 13.16 -4.71 -11.24
N HIS A 114 14.20 -4.45 -10.45
CA HIS A 114 14.08 -3.69 -9.20
C HIS A 114 13.54 -2.27 -9.44
N ILE A 115 14.12 -1.54 -10.40
CA ILE A 115 13.66 -0.19 -10.76
C ILE A 115 12.21 -0.22 -11.24
N LYS A 116 11.83 -1.16 -12.11
CA LYS A 116 10.45 -1.31 -12.59
C LYS A 116 9.47 -1.55 -11.44
N ARG A 117 9.80 -2.46 -10.51
CA ARG A 117 8.96 -2.72 -9.33
C ARG A 117 8.78 -1.49 -8.46
N LYS A 118 9.88 -0.77 -8.16
CA LYS A 118 9.82 0.49 -7.39
C LYS A 118 9.04 1.58 -8.12
N ALA A 119 9.25 1.74 -9.44
CA ALA A 119 8.50 2.69 -10.26
C ALA A 119 7.00 2.40 -10.25
N ILE A 120 6.60 1.12 -10.38
CA ILE A 120 5.20 0.70 -10.28
C ILE A 120 4.61 1.07 -8.91
N SER A 121 5.34 0.81 -7.81
CA SER A 121 4.88 1.14 -6.46
C SER A 121 4.70 2.66 -6.27
N VAL A 122 5.68 3.45 -6.72
CA VAL A 122 5.64 4.92 -6.67
C VAL A 122 4.48 5.47 -7.51
N ILE A 123 4.33 5.01 -8.76
CA ILE A 123 3.22 5.43 -9.64
C ILE A 123 1.88 5.10 -8.99
N ARG A 124 1.73 3.89 -8.44
CA ARG A 124 0.51 3.51 -7.72
C ARG A 124 0.21 4.43 -6.55
N CYS A 125 1.23 4.77 -5.74
CA CYS A 125 1.06 5.72 -4.63
C CYS A 125 0.60 7.09 -5.13
N LEU A 126 1.22 7.63 -6.17
CA LEU A 126 0.85 8.93 -6.74
C LEU A 126 -0.57 8.94 -7.33
N LEU A 127 -0.97 7.87 -8.02
CA LEU A 127 -2.32 7.70 -8.54
C LEU A 127 -3.36 7.59 -7.43
N ASP A 128 -3.06 6.86 -6.36
CA ASP A 128 -3.97 6.80 -5.20
C ASP A 128 -4.03 8.17 -4.48
N MET A 129 -2.92 8.88 -4.35
CA MET A 129 -2.88 10.21 -3.74
C MET A 129 -3.73 11.22 -4.52
N SER A 130 -3.70 11.21 -5.87
CA SER A 130 -4.56 12.06 -6.70
C SER A 130 -6.06 11.82 -6.47
N VAL A 131 -6.43 10.65 -5.96
CA VAL A 131 -7.81 10.30 -5.62
C VAL A 131 -8.15 10.71 -4.18
N TYR A 132 -7.26 10.43 -3.22
CA TYR A 132 -7.56 10.57 -1.80
C TYR A 132 -7.25 11.93 -1.19
N TYR A 133 -6.46 12.80 -1.84
CA TYR A 133 -6.17 14.16 -1.38
C TYR A 133 -7.38 15.13 -1.46
N ARG A 134 -8.57 14.63 -1.82
CA ARG A 134 -9.86 15.34 -1.82
C ARG A 134 -10.28 15.95 -0.48
N TRP A 135 -9.63 15.57 0.63
CA TRP A 135 -9.89 16.20 1.92
C TRP A 135 -9.31 17.62 2.03
N VAL A 136 -8.39 18.00 1.15
CA VAL A 136 -7.79 19.33 1.13
C VAL A 136 -8.69 20.30 0.37
N SER A 137 -9.09 21.40 1.02
CA SER A 137 -10.17 22.29 0.55
C SER A 137 -9.92 22.94 -0.82
N TRP A 138 -8.67 23.25 -1.16
CA TRP A 138 -8.28 23.83 -2.45
C TRP A 138 -8.03 22.81 -3.56
N TYR A 139 -8.08 21.51 -3.27
CA TYR A 139 -7.80 20.48 -4.27
C TYR A 139 -9.08 20.22 -5.07
N ASN A 140 -9.07 20.62 -6.35
CA ASN A 140 -10.20 20.40 -7.25
C ASN A 140 -9.92 19.21 -8.18
N PRO A 141 -10.46 18.03 -7.88
CA PRO A 141 -10.13 16.84 -8.64
C PRO A 141 -10.80 16.80 -10.01
N TYR A 142 -10.01 16.58 -11.06
CA TYR A 142 -10.56 16.25 -12.38
C TYR A 142 -11.12 14.82 -12.38
N LYS A 143 -12.45 14.68 -12.53
CA LYS A 143 -13.13 13.38 -12.40
C LYS A 143 -12.55 12.30 -13.31
N THR A 144 -12.27 12.63 -14.58
CA THR A 144 -11.69 11.69 -15.54
C THR A 144 -10.32 11.20 -15.10
N LEU A 145 -9.46 12.11 -14.63
CA LEU A 145 -8.13 11.75 -14.12
C LEU A 145 -8.24 10.78 -12.94
N GLN A 146 -9.24 10.94 -12.09
CA GLN A 146 -9.44 10.05 -10.95
C GLN A 146 -9.97 8.68 -11.33
N TYR A 147 -10.90 8.60 -12.28
CA TYR A 147 -11.32 7.31 -12.80
C TYR A 147 -10.14 6.57 -13.45
N CYS A 148 -9.36 7.25 -14.29
CA CYS A 148 -8.14 6.69 -14.87
C CYS A 148 -7.14 6.27 -13.78
N SER A 149 -6.89 7.13 -12.79
CA SER A 149 -5.94 6.85 -11.70
C SER A 149 -6.37 5.66 -10.86
N MET A 150 -7.64 5.57 -10.48
CA MET A 150 -8.18 4.43 -9.74
C MET A 150 -8.08 3.12 -10.53
N THR A 151 -8.40 3.15 -11.83
CA THR A 151 -8.34 1.97 -12.70
C THR A 151 -6.91 1.51 -12.89
N ILE A 152 -5.99 2.40 -13.24
CA ILE A 152 -4.57 2.08 -13.42
C ILE A 152 -3.97 1.59 -12.10
N SER A 153 -4.21 2.28 -10.98
CA SER A 153 -3.77 1.83 -9.65
C SER A 153 -4.31 0.44 -9.31
N GLY A 154 -5.58 0.17 -9.61
CA GLY A 154 -6.20 -1.14 -9.44
C GLY A 154 -5.51 -2.24 -10.25
N LEU A 155 -5.28 -2.01 -11.54
CA LEU A 155 -4.59 -2.96 -12.43
C LEU A 155 -3.15 -3.21 -11.99
N LEU A 156 -2.40 -2.16 -11.63
CA LEU A 156 -1.06 -2.27 -11.10
C LEU A 156 -1.05 -3.05 -9.77
N GLY A 157 -2.04 -2.84 -8.91
CA GLY A 157 -2.19 -3.58 -7.67
C GLY A 157 -2.39 -5.08 -7.89
N VAL A 158 -3.25 -5.46 -8.85
CA VAL A 158 -3.46 -6.87 -9.23
C VAL A 158 -2.20 -7.46 -9.84
N PHE A 159 -1.55 -6.74 -10.75
CA PHE A 159 -0.32 -7.18 -11.41
C PHE A 159 0.79 -7.48 -10.39
N VAL A 160 1.03 -6.58 -9.43
CA VAL A 160 2.02 -6.79 -8.37
C VAL A 160 1.63 -7.96 -7.47
N GLY A 161 0.39 -7.99 -6.99
CA GLY A 161 -0.07 -9.06 -6.11
C GLY A 161 -0.03 -10.45 -6.77
N TRP A 162 -0.33 -10.54 -8.06
CA TRP A 162 -0.19 -11.79 -8.82
C TRP A 162 1.27 -12.25 -8.92
N GLY A 163 2.20 -11.31 -9.17
CA GLY A 163 3.62 -11.60 -9.16
C GLY A 163 4.13 -12.14 -7.81
N ASP A 164 3.61 -11.62 -6.70
CA ASP A 164 3.94 -12.11 -5.36
C ASP A 164 3.40 -13.53 -5.12
N VAL A 165 2.17 -13.81 -5.58
CA VAL A 165 1.59 -15.17 -5.50
C VAL A 165 2.39 -16.18 -6.31
N CYS A 166 2.76 -15.85 -7.55
CA CYS A 166 3.60 -16.72 -8.37
C CYS A 166 4.96 -16.96 -7.70
N SER A 167 5.61 -15.91 -7.21
CA SER A 167 6.91 -16.04 -6.53
C SER A 167 6.83 -16.92 -5.27
N ALA A 168 5.74 -16.81 -4.50
CA ALA A 168 5.54 -17.63 -3.31
C ALA A 168 5.24 -19.10 -3.67
N ALA A 169 4.50 -19.36 -4.74
CA ALA A 169 4.24 -20.71 -5.24
C ALA A 169 5.54 -21.39 -5.71
N ASP A 170 6.38 -20.66 -6.46
CA ASP A 170 7.68 -21.17 -6.93
C ASP A 170 8.62 -21.49 -5.76
N ALA A 171 8.65 -20.64 -4.72
CA ALA A 171 9.43 -20.89 -3.52
C ALA A 171 8.95 -22.13 -2.73
N LEU A 172 7.63 -22.33 -2.67
CA LEU A 172 7.04 -23.49 -2.01
C LEU A 172 7.37 -24.79 -2.75
N GLU A 173 7.34 -24.77 -4.08
CA GLU A 173 7.69 -25.92 -4.91
C GLU A 173 9.19 -26.23 -4.83
N ALA A 174 10.06 -25.23 -4.78
CA ALA A 174 11.49 -25.41 -4.58
C ALA A 174 11.81 -26.11 -3.24
N LEU A 175 11.16 -25.69 -2.14
CA LEU A 175 11.30 -26.34 -0.84
C LEU A 175 10.82 -27.80 -0.87
N ARG A 176 9.70 -28.06 -1.56
CA ARG A 176 9.16 -29.41 -1.72
C ARG A 176 10.11 -30.34 -2.48
N ILE A 177 10.78 -29.84 -3.52
CA ILE A 177 11.78 -30.58 -4.29
C ILE A 177 13.04 -30.84 -3.46
N GLU A 178 13.49 -29.88 -2.64
CA GLU A 178 14.63 -30.07 -1.74
C GLU A 178 14.35 -31.13 -0.67
N ASP A 179 13.16 -31.14 -0.08
CA ASP A 179 12.78 -32.17 0.89
C ASP A 179 12.61 -33.55 0.25
N ALA A 180 12.15 -33.63 -1.01
CA ALA A 180 12.07 -34.89 -1.76
C ALA A 180 13.45 -35.47 -2.11
N LYS A 181 14.51 -34.66 -2.18
CA LYS A 181 15.89 -35.10 -2.41
C LYS A 181 16.62 -35.59 -1.15
N LYS A 182 16.03 -35.39 0.04
CA LYS A 182 16.60 -35.86 1.32
C LYS A 182 16.21 -37.31 1.66
N PHE A 183 15.36 -37.94 0.84
CA PHE A 183 14.96 -39.34 0.92
C PHE A 183 15.42 -40.10 -0.32
#